data_AF-A0A2T2VWW2-F1
#
_entry.id   AF-A0A2T2VWW2-F1
#
_cell.length_a   1.000
_cell.length_b   1.000
_cell.length_c   1.000
_cell.angle_alpha   90.00
_cell.angle_beta   90.00
_cell.angle_gamma   90.00
#
_symmetry.space_group_name_H-M   'P 1'
#
loop_
_entity.id
_entity.type
_entity.pdbx_description
1 polymer ?
#
loop_
_entity_poly.entity_id
_entity_poly.type
_entity_poly.pdbx_seq_one_letter_code
_entity_poly.pdbx_strand_id
1 'polypeptide(L)' 'MKEILYLLIVFALFMGIVYAYAIYATKNGKSTDENNNFIPDSWERFFKWVFQAKVFIMFGLGFAIGFLICKIYFITFH' A
#
# COMPACT_ATOMS: atom_id res chain seq x y z
N MET A 1 -18.14 -11.59 -2.27
CA MET A 1 -16.80 -11.67 -2.93
C MET A 1 -16.45 -10.40 -3.69
N LYS A 2 -17.41 -9.75 -4.36
CA LYS A 2 -17.20 -8.45 -5.03
C LYS A 2 -16.87 -7.34 -4.03
N GLU A 3 -17.49 -7.38 -2.84
CA GLU A 3 -17.23 -6.47 -1.73
C GLU A 3 -15.78 -6.55 -1.24
N ILE A 4 -15.25 -7.78 -1.14
CA ILE A 4 -13.85 -8.04 -0.76
C ILE A 4 -12.91 -7.46 -1.83
N LEU A 5 -13.23 -7.66 -3.11
CA LEU A 5 -12.46 -7.07 -4.22
C LEU A 5 -12.43 -5.54 -4.13
N TYR A 6 -13.58 -4.89 -3.93
CA TYR A 6 -13.64 -3.43 -3.80
C TYR A 6 -12.86 -2.94 -2.58
N LEU A 7 -12.94 -3.65 -1.45
CA LEU A 7 -12.17 -3.32 -0.25
C LEU A 7 -10.67 -3.42 -0.51
N LEU A 8 -10.19 -4.46 -1.19
CA LEU A 8 -8.77 -4.60 -1.54
C LEU A 8 -8.29 -3.50 -2.48
N ILE A 9 -9.12 -3.08 -3.45
CA ILE A 9 -8.80 -1.97 -4.36
C ILE A 9 -8.67 -0.66 -3.58
N VAL A 10 -9.66 -0.34 -2.74
CA VAL A 10 -9.64 0.88 -1.91
C VAL A 10 -8.44 0.86 -0.98
N PHE A 11 -8.15 -0.29 -0.36
CA PHE A 11 -7.00 -0.43 0.52
C PHE A 11 -5.66 -0.29 -0.23
N ALA A 12 -5.53 -0.85 -1.42
CA ALA A 12 -4.34 -0.67 -2.26
C ALA A 12 -4.13 0.80 -2.65
N LEU A 13 -5.19 1.52 -3.00
CA LEU A 13 -5.15 2.96 -3.28
C LEU A 13 -4.73 3.74 -2.02
N PHE A 14 -5.33 3.42 -0.87
CA PHE A 14 -4.98 4.04 0.40
C PHE A 14 -3.50 3.84 0.74
N MET A 15 -2.99 2.61 0.67
CA MET A 15 -1.57 2.32 0.93
C MET A 15 -0.65 3.03 -0.06
N GLY A 16 -1.03 3.10 -1.35
CA GLY A 16 -0.30 3.86 -2.36
C GLY A 16 -0.19 5.35 -2.00
N ILE A 17 -1.29 5.96 -1.56
CA ILE A 17 -1.31 7.35 -1.10
C ILE A 17 -0.45 7.53 0.15
N VAL A 18 -0.52 6.62 1.13
CA VAL A 18 0.31 6.67 2.34
C VAL A 18 1.80 6.66 1.99
N TYR A 19 2.23 5.75 1.11
CA TYR A 19 3.64 5.69 0.69
C TYR A 19 4.07 6.92 -0.11
N ALA A 20 3.23 7.41 -1.02
CA ALA A 20 3.51 8.62 -1.78
C ALA A 20 3.59 9.87 -0.87
N TYR A 21 2.69 9.96 0.12
CA TYR A 21 2.66 11.04 1.08
C TYR A 21 3.88 11.03 2.00
N ALA A 22 4.34 9.87 2.45
CA ALA A 22 5.57 9.77 3.25
C ALA A 22 6.77 10.37 2.51
N ILE A 23 6.93 10.05 1.22
CA ILE A 23 7.99 10.60 0.37
C ILE A 23 7.80 12.12 0.16
N TYR A 24 6.56 12.56 -0.06
CA TYR A 24 6.25 13.97 -0.23
C TYR A 24 6.53 14.78 1.05
N ALA A 25 6.18 14.25 2.22
CA ALA A 25 6.35 14.93 3.50
C ALA A 25 7.83 15.12 3.84
N THR A 26 8.66 14.10 3.63
CA THR A 26 10.11 14.16 3.84
C THR A 26 10.79 15.09 2.85
N LYS A 27 10.46 15.00 1.55
CA LYS A 27 11.07 15.87 0.53
C LYS A 27 10.78 17.36 0.68
N ASN A 28 9.59 17.72 1.19
CA ASN A 28 9.21 19.11 1.38
C ASN A 28 9.58 19.66 2.77
N GLY A 29 10.37 18.92 3.56
CA GLY A 29 10.77 19.35 4.90
C GLY A 29 9.59 19.48 5.88
N LYS A 30 8.44 18.85 5.59
CA LYS A 30 7.26 18.86 6.47
C LYS A 30 7.42 17.93 7.67
N SER A 31 8.39 17.02 7.61
CA SER A 31 8.71 16.06 8.66
C SER A 31 10.21 15.81 8.70
N THR A 32 10.76 15.67 9.89
CA THR A 32 12.15 15.25 10.10
C THR A 32 12.35 13.83 9.55
N ASP A 33 13.46 13.67 8.84
CA ASP A 33 13.97 12.40 8.30
C ASP A 33 15.48 12.42 8.48
N GLU A 34 15.95 12.05 9.68
CA GLU A 34 17.38 12.02 9.99
C GLU A 34 18.09 10.85 9.27
N ASN A 35 17.36 9.77 9.00
CA ASN A 35 17.88 8.56 8.35
C ASN A 35 17.98 8.66 6.82
N ASN A 36 17.50 9.75 6.21
CA ASN A 36 17.41 9.96 4.76
C ASN A 36 16.77 8.76 4.02
N ASN A 37 15.76 8.15 4.62
CA ASN A 37 15.09 6.98 4.05
C ASN A 37 13.74 7.33 3.37
N PHE A 38 13.42 8.63 3.29
CA PHE A 38 12.17 9.18 2.78
C PHE A 38 10.93 8.76 3.58
N ILE A 39 11.11 8.39 4.85
CA ILE A 39 10.04 8.07 5.80
C ILE A 39 10.11 9.09 6.93
N PRO A 40 9.00 9.74 7.33
CA PRO A 40 8.99 10.58 8.52
C PRO A 40 9.45 9.80 9.76
N ASP A 41 10.36 10.34 10.57
CA ASP A 41 10.89 9.65 11.75
C ASP A 41 9.79 9.25 12.75
N SER A 42 8.77 10.10 12.88
CA SER A 42 7.58 9.83 13.70
C SER A 42 6.80 8.60 13.22
N TRP A 43 6.84 8.30 11.93
CA TRP A 43 6.19 7.14 11.32
C TRP A 43 7.11 5.93 11.35
N GLU A 44 8.41 6.12 11.17
CA GLU A 44 9.40 5.03 11.29
C GLU A 44 9.27 4.37 12.67
N ARG A 45 9.14 5.14 13.77
CA ARG A 45 9.02 4.58 15.12
C ARG A 45 7.91 3.54 15.30
N PHE A 46 6.77 3.71 14.62
CA PHE A 46 5.59 2.84 14.80
C PHE A 46 5.33 1.90 13.61
N PHE A 47 5.66 2.35 12.40
CA PHE A 47 5.27 1.71 11.15
C PHE A 47 6.46 1.31 10.27
N LYS A 48 7.70 1.29 10.80
CA LYS A 48 8.91 0.86 10.06
C LYS A 48 8.69 -0.39 9.22
N TRP A 49 8.07 -1.42 9.82
CA TRP A 49 7.82 -2.69 9.13
C TRP A 49 6.90 -2.55 7.92
N VAL A 50 5.91 -1.64 7.96
CA VAL A 50 4.99 -1.35 6.85
C VAL A 50 5.75 -0.75 5.67
N PHE A 51 6.65 0.21 5.94
CA PHE A 51 7.46 0.85 4.90
C PHE A 51 8.56 -0.06 4.36
N GLN A 52 9.18 -0.89 5.19
CA GLN A 52 10.16 -1.88 4.76
C GLN A 52 9.53 -2.98 3.90
N ALA A 53 8.32 -3.43 4.25
CA ALA A 53 7.60 -4.45 3.51
C ALA A 53 6.75 -3.89 2.35
N LYS A 54 6.86 -2.59 2.01
CA LYS A 54 5.97 -1.93 1.03
C LYS A 54 5.84 -2.68 -0.30
N VAL A 55 6.94 -3.23 -0.80
CA VAL A 55 6.97 -3.99 -2.05
C VAL A 55 6.16 -5.29 -1.91
N PHE A 56 6.38 -6.04 -0.83
CA PHE A 56 5.65 -7.28 -0.57
C PHE A 56 4.17 -7.04 -0.31
N ILE A 57 3.82 -5.97 0.42
CA ILE A 57 2.43 -5.58 0.68
C ILE A 57 1.73 -5.24 -0.63
N MET A 58 2.32 -4.37 -1.46
CA MET A 58 1.71 -3.97 -2.73
C MET A 58 1.64 -5.13 -3.71
N PHE A 59 2.65 -6.00 -3.73
CA PHE A 59 2.63 -7.22 -4.54
C PHE A 59 1.50 -8.17 -4.10
N GLY A 60 1.38 -8.44 -2.80
CA GLY A 60 0.32 -9.28 -2.24
C GLY A 60 -1.08 -8.74 -2.54
N LEU A 61 -1.26 -7.41 -2.43
CA LEU A 61 -2.51 -6.74 -2.80
C LEU A 61 -2.82 -6.88 -4.28
N GLY A 62 -1.84 -6.61 -5.16
CA GLY A 62 -2.00 -6.77 -6.59
C GLY A 62 -2.34 -8.20 -6.99
N PHE A 63 -1.66 -9.17 -6.41
CA PHE A 63 -1.92 -10.59 -6.63
C PHE A 63 -3.33 -10.98 -6.17
N ALA A 64 -3.73 -10.59 -4.96
CA ALA A 64 -5.05 -10.90 -4.41
C ALA A 64 -6.19 -10.27 -5.24
N ILE A 65 -6.00 -9.02 -5.68
CA ILE A 65 -6.94 -8.32 -6.57
C ILE A 65 -7.05 -9.07 -7.91
N GLY A 66 -5.93 -9.38 -8.55
CA GLY A 66 -5.91 -10.10 -9.82
C GLY A 66 -6.56 -11.49 -9.72
N PHE A 67 -6.26 -12.23 -8.66
CA PHE A 67 -6.88 -13.53 -8.36
C PHE A 67 -8.40 -13.41 -8.20
N LEU A 68 -8.89 -12.44 -7.44
CA LEU A 68 -10.33 -12.24 -7.24
C LEU A 68 -11.02 -11.80 -8.52
N ILE A 69 -10.40 -10.96 -9.35
CA ILE A 69 -10.95 -10.57 -10.65
C ILE A 69 -11.10 -11.82 -11.53
N CYS A 70 -10.05 -12.64 -11.64
CA CYS A 70 -10.10 -13.90 -12.39
C CYS A 70 -11.24 -14.80 -11.90
N LYS A 71 -11.30 -15.03 -10.59
CA LYS A 71 -12.31 -15.90 -9.98
C LYS A 71 -13.74 -15.38 -10.19
N ILE A 72 -13.99 -14.10 -9.95
CA ILE A 72 -15.33 -13.50 -10.01
C ILE A 72 -15.83 -13.39 -11.45
N TYR A 73 -15.00 -12.91 -12.37
CA TYR A 73 -15.47 -12.51 -13.70
C TYR A 73 -15.22 -13.54 -14.80
N PHE A 74 -14.30 -14.49 -14.59
CA PHE A 74 -13.94 -15.47 -15.62
C PHE A 74 -14.26 -16.91 -15.23
N ILE A 75 -14.06 -17.28 -13.97
CA ILE A 75 -14.32 -18.67 -13.51
C ILE A 75 -15.78 -18.87 -13.07
N THR A 76 -16.36 -17.92 -12.34
CA THR A 76 -17.72 -18.08 -11.77
C THR A 76 -18.83 -17.94 -12.83
N PHE A 77 -18.51 -17.48 -14.04
CA PHE A 77 -19.47 -17.29 -15.14
C PHE A 77 -19.44 -18.41 -16.19
N HIS A 78 -18.69 -19.49 -15.95
CA HIS A 78 -18.71 -20.74 -16.71
C HIS A 78 -19.28 -21.88 -15.87
#